data_AF-A0A4S4EMF9-F1
#
_entry.id   AF-A0A4S4EMF9-F1
#
_cell.length_a   1.000
_cell.length_b   1.000
_cell.length_c   1.000
_cell.angle_alpha   90.00
_cell.angle_beta   90.00
_cell.angle_gamma   90.00
#
_symmetry.space_group_name_H-M   'P 1'
#
loop_
_entity.id
_entity.type
_entity.pdbx_description
1 polymer ?
#
loop_
_entity_poly.entity_id
_entity_poly.type
_entity_poly.pdbx_seq_one_letter_code
_entity_poly.pdbx_strand_id
1 'polypeptide(L)'
;MSERQREKEKDKDKEAKTKTDRQRRVMSEREKRSVLNYEEDVAAYTIKAATDPRACNRVIFYRPQLNVVSQLDLLSSWENKTGRSFKRTYVSEESIVKLSETLPYPDNIPVAILHNIFIKGDQLRFELTEEDLEASKLYPDYKYTSVDDLLDICLVNPPKPKLSAFS
;
A
#
# COMPACT_ATOMS: atom_id res chain seq x y z
N MET A 1 3.79 -34.20 35.62
CA MET A 1 3.85 -32.76 35.27
C MET A 1 2.59 -32.08 35.76
N SER A 2 2.71 -31.03 36.57
CA SER A 2 1.56 -30.33 37.18
C SER A 2 0.80 -29.51 36.14
N GLU A 3 -0.51 -29.34 36.29
CA GLU A 3 -1.37 -28.53 35.38
C GLU A 3 -0.82 -27.13 35.13
N ARG A 4 -0.25 -26.48 36.17
CA ARG A 4 0.41 -25.18 36.07
C ARG A 4 1.61 -25.13 35.11
N GLN A 5 2.25 -26.26 34.83
CA GLN A 5 3.34 -26.33 33.84
C GLN A 5 2.78 -26.39 32.42
N ARG A 6 1.66 -27.09 32.19
CA ARG A 6 1.02 -27.18 30.87
C ARG A 6 0.36 -25.86 30.44
N GLU A 7 -0.17 -25.09 31.38
CA GLU A 7 -0.72 -23.76 31.09
C GLU A 7 0.36 -22.75 30.70
N LYS A 8 1.48 -22.73 31.42
CA LYS A 8 2.65 -21.88 31.07
C LYS A 8 3.26 -22.23 29.71
N GLU A 9 3.20 -23.49 29.32
CA GLU A 9 3.68 -23.96 28.02
C GLU A 9 2.73 -23.56 26.89
N LYS A 10 1.41 -23.66 27.11
CA LYS A 10 0.38 -23.16 26.17
C LYS A 10 0.42 -21.65 25.98
N ASP A 11 0.68 -20.87 27.03
CA ASP A 11 0.82 -19.42 26.92
C ASP A 11 2.11 -19.01 26.20
N LYS A 12 3.22 -19.74 26.43
CA LYS A 12 4.44 -19.57 25.63
C LYS A 12 4.23 -19.90 24.16
N ASP A 13 3.50 -20.96 23.85
CA ASP A 13 3.17 -21.33 22.47
C ASP A 13 2.23 -20.31 21.80
N LYS A 14 1.24 -19.78 22.54
CA LYS A 14 0.39 -18.68 22.04
C LYS A 14 1.20 -17.42 21.79
N GLU A 15 2.08 -17.04 22.72
CA GLU A 15 2.92 -15.84 22.56
C GLU A 15 3.94 -16.00 21.44
N ALA A 16 4.54 -17.20 21.30
CA ALA A 16 5.44 -17.54 20.19
C ALA A 16 4.70 -17.56 18.85
N LYS A 17 3.49 -18.11 18.77
CA LYS A 17 2.65 -18.10 17.56
C LYS A 17 2.25 -16.67 17.17
N THR A 18 1.92 -15.83 18.16
CA THR A 18 1.61 -14.41 17.96
C THR A 18 2.83 -13.59 17.52
N LYS A 19 4.04 -13.91 18.01
CA LYS A 19 5.31 -13.32 17.55
C LYS A 19 5.69 -13.77 16.14
N THR A 20 5.49 -15.04 15.81
CA THR A 20 5.80 -15.62 14.49
C THR A 20 4.83 -15.14 13.40
N ASP A 21 3.57 -14.86 13.74
CA ASP A 21 2.60 -14.29 12.80
C ASP A 21 2.91 -12.83 12.42
N ARG A 22 3.59 -12.06 13.29
CA ARG A 22 3.98 -10.66 12.99
C ARG A 22 4.99 -10.51 11.84
N GLN A 23 5.64 -11.60 11.42
CA GLN A 23 6.64 -11.61 10.34
C GLN A 23 6.12 -12.12 9.00
N ARG A 24 4.82 -12.44 8.88
CA ARG A 24 4.22 -12.83 7.61
C ARG A 24 3.73 -11.60 6.85
N ARG A 25 4.07 -11.54 5.57
CA ARG A 25 3.55 -10.52 4.63
C ARG A 25 2.79 -11.23 3.53
N VAL A 26 1.55 -10.79 3.33
CA VAL A 26 0.64 -11.31 2.32
C VAL A 26 0.93 -10.58 1.03
N MET A 27 1.15 -11.34 -0.03
CA MET A 27 1.51 -10.86 -1.36
C MET A 27 0.53 -11.44 -2.38
N SER A 28 0.28 -10.72 -3.47
CA SER A 28 -0.39 -11.34 -4.62
C SER A 28 0.56 -12.27 -5.35
N GLU A 29 0.05 -13.40 -5.87
CA GLU A 29 0.83 -14.28 -6.75
C GLU A 29 1.23 -13.59 -8.06
N ARG A 30 0.32 -12.76 -8.60
CA ARG A 30 0.56 -11.95 -9.79
C ARG A 30 1.07 -10.58 -9.37
N GLU A 31 2.30 -10.28 -9.77
CA GLU A 31 2.92 -9.00 -9.50
C GLU A 31 2.33 -7.91 -10.40
N LYS A 32 1.77 -6.86 -9.79
CA LYS A 32 1.41 -5.61 -10.45
C LYS A 32 2.07 -4.45 -9.75
N ARG A 33 2.26 -3.37 -10.53
CA ARG A 33 2.73 -2.09 -10.03
C ARG A 33 1.53 -1.23 -9.64
N SER A 34 1.77 -0.37 -8.67
CA SER A 34 0.82 0.60 -8.12
C SER A 34 1.54 1.93 -7.91
N VAL A 35 0.79 3.00 -7.72
CA VAL A 35 1.34 4.32 -7.38
C VAL A 35 0.99 4.66 -5.95
N LEU A 36 2.01 4.92 -5.14
CA LEU A 36 1.86 5.31 -3.73
C LEU A 36 2.43 6.70 -3.51
N ASN A 37 1.56 7.67 -3.21
CA ASN A 37 1.95 9.06 -2.99
C ASN A 37 1.75 9.42 -1.51
N TYR A 38 2.70 10.18 -0.96
CA TYR A 38 2.59 10.69 0.40
C TYR A 38 1.43 11.70 0.50
N GLU A 39 0.66 11.63 1.58
CA GLU A 39 -0.58 12.41 1.70
C GLU A 39 -0.35 13.93 1.69
N GLU A 40 0.78 14.41 2.21
CA GLU A 40 1.12 15.84 2.16
C GLU A 40 1.37 16.33 0.73
N ASP A 41 1.98 15.50 -0.12
CA ASP A 41 2.19 15.82 -1.53
C ASP A 41 0.89 15.80 -2.32
N VAL A 42 -0.01 14.85 -2.02
CA VAL A 42 -1.36 14.81 -2.59
C VAL A 42 -2.09 16.11 -2.27
N ALA A 43 -2.03 16.58 -1.02
CA ALA A 43 -2.65 17.83 -0.62
C ALA A 43 -2.02 19.04 -1.34
N ALA A 44 -0.69 19.13 -1.39
CA ALA A 44 0.01 20.22 -2.06
C ALA A 44 -0.31 20.31 -3.56
N TYR A 45 -0.28 19.18 -4.27
CA TYR A 45 -0.67 19.13 -5.68
C TYR A 45 -2.14 19.49 -5.90
N THR A 46 -3.03 19.06 -5.00
CA THR A 46 -4.46 19.38 -5.08
C THR A 46 -4.71 20.88 -4.98
N ILE A 47 -4.06 21.56 -4.03
CA ILE A 47 -4.20 23.02 -3.86
C ILE A 47 -3.62 23.77 -5.06
N LYS A 48 -2.45 23.36 -5.57
CA LYS A 48 -1.88 23.95 -6.80
C LYS A 48 -2.85 23.83 -7.97
N ALA A 49 -3.38 22.62 -8.19
CA ALA A 49 -4.34 22.33 -9.25
C ALA A 49 -5.65 23.09 -9.14
N ALA A 50 -6.17 23.29 -7.93
CA ALA A 50 -7.43 24.03 -7.73
C ALA A 50 -7.37 25.48 -8.21
N THR A 51 -6.17 26.06 -8.33
CA THR A 51 -5.95 27.46 -8.75
C THR A 51 -5.32 27.60 -10.13
N ASP A 52 -4.96 26.49 -10.79
CA ASP A 52 -4.28 26.49 -12.08
C ASP A 52 -5.30 26.43 -13.24
N PRO A 53 -5.37 27.46 -14.12
CA PRO A 53 -6.28 27.43 -15.27
C PRO A 53 -6.05 26.22 -16.20
N ARG A 54 -4.83 25.66 -16.26
CA ARG A 54 -4.50 24.48 -17.07
C ARG A 54 -5.22 23.22 -16.59
N ALA A 55 -5.56 23.16 -15.30
CA ALA A 55 -6.26 22.05 -14.65
C ALA A 55 -7.80 22.17 -14.70
N CYS A 56 -8.34 23.33 -15.11
CA CYS A 56 -9.78 23.59 -15.10
C CYS A 56 -10.54 22.61 -16.01
N ASN A 57 -11.56 21.95 -15.46
CA ASN A 57 -12.39 20.95 -16.15
C ASN A 57 -11.60 19.77 -16.74
N ARG A 58 -10.46 19.41 -16.14
CA ARG A 58 -9.62 18.29 -16.56
C ARG A 58 -9.39 17.28 -15.45
N VAL A 59 -9.09 16.05 -15.84
CA VAL A 59 -8.60 15.00 -14.93
C VAL A 59 -7.09 15.17 -14.76
N ILE A 60 -6.62 15.07 -13.53
CA ILE A 60 -5.19 15.12 -13.20
C ILE A 60 -4.78 13.80 -12.56
N PHE A 61 -3.70 13.22 -13.07
CA PHE A 61 -3.10 12.00 -12.57
C PHE A 61 -1.92 12.31 -11.66
N TYR A 62 -1.88 11.68 -10.49
CA TYR A 62 -0.73 11.76 -9.58
C TYR A 62 0.08 10.48 -9.76
N ARG A 63 0.89 10.45 -10.84
CA ARG A 63 1.70 9.28 -11.21
C ARG A 63 3.18 9.64 -11.35
N PRO A 64 3.81 10.19 -10.29
CA PRO A 64 5.24 10.43 -10.32
C PRO A 64 6.03 9.12 -10.47
N GLN A 65 7.06 9.13 -11.31
CA GLN A 65 7.77 7.91 -11.70
C GLN A 65 8.47 7.20 -10.54
N LEU A 66 8.99 7.94 -9.56
CA LEU A 66 9.66 7.35 -8.38
C LEU A 66 8.68 6.70 -7.39
N ASN A 67 7.37 6.84 -7.62
CA ASN A 67 6.32 6.30 -6.75
C ASN A 67 5.59 5.12 -7.39
N VAL A 68 6.01 4.71 -8.60
CA VAL A 68 5.52 3.51 -9.30
C VAL A 68 6.27 2.30 -8.77
N VAL A 69 5.61 1.46 -7.96
CA VAL A 69 6.25 0.34 -7.25
C VAL A 69 5.37 -0.91 -7.24
N SER A 70 5.99 -2.08 -7.24
CA SER A 70 5.29 -3.34 -6.93
C SER A 70 5.32 -3.63 -5.43
N GLN A 71 4.49 -4.59 -4.99
CA GLN A 71 4.57 -5.09 -3.60
C GLN A 71 5.95 -5.69 -3.29
N LEU A 72 6.62 -6.33 -4.27
CA LEU A 72 7.94 -6.92 -4.09
C LEU A 72 9.03 -5.84 -3.99
N ASP A 73 8.95 -4.79 -4.81
CA ASP A 73 9.84 -3.63 -4.75
C ASP A 73 9.77 -2.98 -3.35
N LEU A 74 8.54 -2.77 -2.84
CA LEU A 74 8.28 -2.21 -1.51
C LEU A 74 8.84 -3.09 -0.40
N LEU A 75 8.54 -4.39 -0.43
CA LEU A 75 8.99 -5.32 0.59
C LEU A 75 10.52 -5.40 0.60
N SER A 76 11.15 -5.51 -0.56
CA SER A 76 12.61 -5.58 -0.70
C SER A 76 13.29 -4.31 -0.17
N SER A 77 12.74 -3.14 -0.52
CA SER A 77 13.24 -1.85 -0.02
C SER A 77 13.11 -1.77 1.51
N TRP A 78 11.99 -2.24 2.06
CA TRP A 78 11.78 -2.29 3.51
C TRP A 78 12.70 -3.28 4.22
N GLU A 79 12.93 -4.46 3.65
CA GLU A 79 13.89 -5.47 4.15
C GLU A 79 15.31 -4.88 4.20
N ASN A 80 15.72 -4.20 3.13
CA ASN A 80 17.03 -3.55 3.03
C ASN A 80 17.20 -2.45 4.10
N LYS A 81 16.22 -1.55 4.24
CA LYS A 81 16.31 -0.45 5.21
C LYS A 81 16.24 -0.92 6.67
N THR A 82 15.51 -2.00 6.96
CA THR A 82 15.37 -2.51 8.34
C THR A 82 16.40 -3.58 8.72
N GLY A 83 17.10 -4.17 7.75
CA GLY A 83 17.96 -5.33 7.95
C GLY A 83 17.19 -6.59 8.37
N ARG A 84 15.86 -6.62 8.17
CA ARG A 84 15.00 -7.74 8.55
C ARG A 84 14.56 -8.49 7.31
N SER A 85 14.36 -9.81 7.44
CA SER A 85 13.70 -10.62 6.42
C SER A 85 12.31 -11.03 6.87
N PHE A 86 11.35 -11.02 5.94
CA PHE A 86 9.96 -11.39 6.17
C PHE A 86 9.60 -12.67 5.41
N LYS A 87 8.78 -13.50 6.05
CA LYS A 87 8.23 -14.68 5.37
C LYS A 87 7.10 -14.23 4.44
N ARG A 88 7.25 -14.52 3.16
CA ARG A 88 6.25 -14.24 2.13
C ARG A 88 5.18 -15.32 2.13
N THR A 89 3.92 -14.91 2.16
CA THR A 89 2.77 -15.77 1.92
C THR A 89 2.03 -15.21 0.72
N TYR A 90 1.82 -16.04 -0.30
CA TYR A 90 1.12 -15.62 -1.50
C TYR A 90 -0.36 -15.98 -1.39
N VAL A 91 -1.21 -15.12 -1.95
CA VAL A 91 -2.65 -15.33 -2.05
C VAL A 91 -3.05 -15.23 -3.53
N SER A 92 -3.83 -16.21 -3.98
CA SER A 92 -4.32 -16.27 -5.35
C SER A 92 -5.41 -15.21 -5.60
N GLU A 93 -5.52 -14.77 -6.84
CA GLU A 93 -6.57 -13.84 -7.25
C GLU A 93 -7.97 -14.40 -6.95
N GLU A 94 -8.21 -15.68 -7.27
CA GLU A 94 -9.47 -16.38 -6.98
C GLU A 94 -9.83 -16.33 -5.50
N SER A 95 -8.84 -16.49 -4.61
CA SER A 95 -9.07 -16.41 -3.16
C SER A 95 -9.54 -15.02 -2.73
N ILE A 96 -8.94 -13.96 -3.26
CA ILE A 96 -9.34 -12.58 -2.95
C ILE A 96 -10.72 -12.26 -3.52
N VAL A 97 -11.01 -12.70 -4.76
CA VAL A 97 -12.34 -12.52 -5.38
C VAL A 97 -13.41 -13.22 -4.53
N LYS A 98 -13.17 -14.47 -4.13
CA LYS A 98 -14.09 -15.21 -3.26
C LYS A 98 -14.29 -14.52 -1.91
N LEU A 99 -13.25 -13.94 -1.31
CA LEU A 99 -13.40 -13.15 -0.09
C LEU A 99 -14.29 -11.92 -0.31
N SER A 100 -14.16 -11.22 -1.45
CA SER A 100 -15.01 -10.07 -1.77
C SER A 100 -16.49 -10.43 -1.99
N GLU A 101 -16.78 -11.67 -2.40
CA GLU A 101 -18.14 -12.16 -2.58
C GLU A 101 -18.77 -12.69 -1.29
N THR A 102 -17.95 -13.17 -0.36
CA THR A 102 -18.43 -13.91 0.83
C THR A 102 -18.40 -13.11 2.13
N LEU A 103 -17.54 -12.09 2.24
CA LEU A 103 -17.50 -11.22 3.40
C LEU A 103 -18.76 -10.33 3.47
N PRO A 104 -19.29 -10.07 4.69
CA PRO A 104 -20.40 -9.14 4.85
C PRO A 104 -19.97 -7.71 4.50
N TYR A 105 -20.95 -6.85 4.20
CA TYR A 105 -20.70 -5.42 4.14
C TYR A 105 -20.39 -4.86 5.55
N PRO A 106 -19.40 -3.97 5.71
CA PRO A 106 -18.50 -3.40 4.69
C PRO A 106 -17.16 -4.15 4.52
N ASP A 107 -16.97 -5.29 5.17
CA ASP A 107 -15.70 -6.04 5.19
C ASP A 107 -15.27 -6.57 3.81
N ASN A 108 -16.21 -6.71 2.88
CA ASN A 108 -15.90 -7.04 1.47
C ASN A 108 -15.26 -5.88 0.68
N ILE A 109 -15.41 -4.63 1.11
CA ILE A 109 -14.89 -3.47 0.38
C ILE A 109 -13.36 -3.41 0.39
N PRO A 110 -12.66 -3.53 1.55
CA PRO A 110 -11.19 -3.51 1.58
C PRO A 110 -10.55 -4.55 0.67
N VAL A 111 -11.07 -5.79 0.64
CA VAL A 111 -10.50 -6.86 -0.18
C VAL A 111 -10.71 -6.59 -1.68
N ALA A 112 -11.85 -6.01 -2.08
CA ALA A 112 -12.10 -5.58 -3.46
C ALA A 112 -11.16 -4.43 -3.88
N ILE A 113 -10.91 -3.46 -2.99
CA ILE A 113 -9.95 -2.37 -3.23
C ILE A 113 -8.53 -2.92 -3.39
N LEU A 114 -8.10 -3.82 -2.50
CA LEU A 114 -6.77 -4.45 -2.57
C LEU A 114 -6.60 -5.26 -3.86
N HIS A 115 -7.65 -5.98 -4.30
CA HIS A 115 -7.66 -6.66 -5.59
C HIS A 115 -7.46 -5.69 -6.75
N ASN A 116 -8.21 -4.59 -6.78
CA ASN A 116 -8.11 -3.58 -7.83
C ASN A 116 -6.69 -3.00 -7.94
N ILE A 117 -6.11 -2.60 -6.80
CA ILE A 117 -4.80 -1.95 -6.74
C ILE A 117 -3.66 -2.94 -7.01
N PHE A 118 -3.62 -4.07 -6.30
CA PHE A 118 -2.43 -4.92 -6.25
C PHE A 118 -2.49 -6.17 -7.15
N ILE A 119 -3.67 -6.53 -7.67
CA ILE A 119 -3.85 -7.72 -8.52
C ILE A 119 -4.23 -7.32 -9.95
N LYS A 120 -5.18 -6.40 -10.12
CA LYS A 120 -5.51 -5.85 -11.44
C LYS A 120 -4.49 -4.80 -11.87
N GLY A 121 -3.99 -3.99 -10.94
CA GLY A 121 -3.05 -2.91 -11.24
C GLY A 121 -3.73 -1.75 -11.98
N ASP A 122 -5.02 -1.51 -11.70
CA ASP A 122 -5.86 -0.60 -12.48
C ASP A 122 -5.34 0.86 -12.44
N GLN A 123 -4.60 1.24 -11.41
CA GLN A 123 -3.93 2.55 -11.31
C GLN A 123 -2.94 2.82 -12.46
N LEU A 124 -2.42 1.79 -13.12
CA LEU A 124 -1.42 1.89 -14.21
C LEU A 124 -1.86 1.14 -15.48
N ARG A 125 -3.14 0.74 -15.56
CA ARG A 125 -3.65 -0.09 -16.66
C ARG A 125 -3.67 0.61 -18.02
N PHE A 126 -3.66 1.94 -18.03
CA PHE A 126 -3.61 2.74 -19.25
C PHE A 126 -2.41 3.68 -19.24
N GLU A 127 -1.87 3.90 -20.42
CA GLU A 127 -0.80 4.84 -20.67
C GLU A 127 -1.36 6.27 -20.69
N LEU A 128 -0.60 7.19 -20.11
CA LEU A 128 -0.91 8.61 -20.22
C LEU A 128 -0.36 9.13 -21.53
N THR A 129 -1.18 9.89 -22.24
CA THR A 129 -0.81 10.60 -23.47
C THR A 129 -0.16 11.94 -23.15
N GLU A 130 0.34 12.65 -24.18
CA GLU A 130 0.86 14.01 -24.02
C GLU A 130 -0.22 15.02 -23.60
N GLU A 131 -1.49 14.72 -23.89
CA GLU A 131 -2.60 15.59 -23.51
C GLU A 131 -2.95 15.44 -22.03
N ASP A 132 -2.72 14.27 -21.43
CA ASP A 132 -3.06 13.98 -20.04
C ASP A 132 -2.25 14.81 -19.05
N LEU A 133 -2.92 15.35 -18.03
CA LEU A 133 -2.24 16.10 -16.98
C LEU A 133 -1.69 15.14 -15.92
N GLU A 134 -0.37 15.05 -15.86
CA GLU A 134 0.32 14.40 -14.74
C GLU A 134 0.91 15.49 -13.82
N ALA A 135 0.64 15.41 -12.52
CA ALA A 135 0.94 16.49 -11.58
C ALA A 135 2.44 16.80 -11.45
N SER A 136 3.31 15.79 -11.44
CA SER A 136 4.76 16.02 -11.37
C SER A 136 5.33 16.68 -12.63
N LYS A 137 4.71 16.45 -13.81
CA LYS A 137 5.03 17.19 -15.04
C LYS A 137 4.45 18.60 -15.06
N LEU A 138 3.24 18.78 -14.52
CA LEU A 138 2.54 20.07 -14.51
C LEU A 138 3.18 21.09 -13.54
N TYR A 139 3.79 20.59 -12.46
CA TYR A 139 4.46 21.37 -11.42
C TYR A 139 5.88 20.83 -11.15
N PRO A 140 6.82 21.01 -12.09
CA PRO A 140 8.16 20.42 -11.99
C PRO A 140 8.99 20.98 -10.82
N ASP A 141 8.67 22.19 -10.35
CA ASP A 141 9.36 22.83 -9.23
C ASP A 141 8.95 22.27 -7.87
N TYR A 142 7.85 21.51 -7.79
CA TYR A 142 7.43 20.85 -6.57
C TYR A 142 8.11 19.49 -6.44
N LYS A 143 9.00 19.38 -5.44
CA LYS A 143 9.68 18.13 -5.13
C LYS A 143 8.78 17.24 -4.25
N TYR A 144 8.15 16.26 -4.87
CA TYR A 144 7.37 15.24 -4.17
C TYR A 144 8.28 14.26 -3.41
N THR A 145 7.71 13.59 -2.41
CA THR A 145 8.35 12.55 -1.61
C THR A 145 8.34 11.24 -2.40
N SER A 146 9.53 10.67 -2.61
CA SER A 146 9.62 9.36 -3.26
C SER A 146 9.13 8.24 -2.33
N VAL A 147 8.78 7.07 -2.87
CA VAL A 147 8.47 5.91 -2.01
C VAL A 147 9.66 5.55 -1.11
N ASP A 148 10.89 5.68 -1.59
CA ASP A 148 12.09 5.40 -0.79
C ASP A 148 12.20 6.36 0.41
N ASP A 149 12.02 7.67 0.16
CA ASP A 149 12.02 8.69 1.22
C ASP A 149 10.86 8.47 2.21
N LEU A 150 9.69 8.06 1.72
CA LEU A 150 8.53 7.74 2.58
C LEU A 150 8.83 6.56 3.51
N LEU A 151 9.56 5.54 3.04
CA LEU A 151 10.01 4.45 3.90
C LEU A 151 11.01 4.94 4.96
N ASP A 152 11.87 5.91 4.65
CA ASP A 152 12.76 6.52 5.65
C ASP A 152 11.99 7.30 6.72
N ILE A 153 10.96 8.05 6.32
CA ILE A 153 10.03 8.70 7.26
C ILE A 153 9.40 7.64 8.18
N CYS A 154 8.99 6.49 7.62
CA CYS A 154 8.40 5.40 8.41
C CYS A 154 9.36 4.76 9.43
N LEU A 155 10.67 4.86 9.23
CA LEU A 155 11.67 4.34 10.16
C LEU A 155 11.92 5.28 11.34
N VAL A 156 11.92 6.58 11.06
CA VAL A 156 12.26 7.61 12.05
C VAL A 156 11.03 8.10 12.81
N ASN A 157 9.94 8.38 12.11
CA ASN A 157 8.71 8.93 12.66
C ASN A 157 7.48 8.43 11.89
N PRO A 158 7.07 7.16 12.10
CA PRO A 158 6.00 6.56 11.32
C PRO A 158 4.66 7.30 11.54
N PRO A 159 3.97 7.68 10.46
CA PRO A 159 2.62 8.21 10.59
C PRO A 159 1.70 7.16 11.21
N LYS A 160 0.74 7.61 12.02
CA LYS A 160 -0.24 6.71 12.64
C LYS A 160 -1.08 6.04 11.55
N PRO A 161 -1.25 4.71 11.56
CA PRO A 161 -2.18 4.03 10.67
C PRO A 161 -3.58 4.64 10.80
N LYS A 162 -4.22 4.90 9.66
CA LYS A 162 -5.58 5.44 9.57
C LYS A 162 -6.50 4.34 9.03
N LEU A 163 -7.74 4.32 9.50
CA LEU A 163 -8.78 3.44 8.99
C LEU A 163 -9.76 4.27 8.16
N SER A 164 -9.95 3.88 6.91
CA SER A 164 -11.00 4.46 6.07
C SER A 164 -12.37 4.02 6.60
N ALA A 165 -13.34 4.94 6.58
CA ALA A 165 -14.72 4.61 6.85
C ALA A 165 -15.39 4.08 5.57
N PHE A 166 -16.11 2.97 5.70
CA PHE A 166 -16.99 2.43 4.67
C PHE A 166 -18.38 2.38 5.30
N SER A 167 -19.21 3.37 4.97
CA SER A 167 -20.54 3.58 5.55
C SER A 167 -21.62 3.41 4.50
#